data_AF-A0A5K1ASR4-F1
#
_entry.id   AF-A0A5K1ASR4-F1
#
_cell.length_a   1.000
_cell.length_b   1.000
_cell.length_c   1.000
_cell.angle_alpha   90.00
_cell.angle_beta   90.00
_cell.angle_gamma   90.00
#
_symmetry.space_group_name_H-M   'P 1'
#
loop_
_entity.id
_entity.type
_entity.pdbx_description
1 polymer ?
#
loop_
_entity_poly.entity_id
_entity_poly.type
_entity_poly.pdbx_seq_one_letter_code
_entity_poly.pdbx_strand_id
1 'polypeptide(L)'
;VGILSIPYALSEGGWVSLIFLVLVAAVCCYTGILLKRCMEADPQVRTYQDVGDLAFGTKGRITISAFLFLELFLVAVEFLILEGDNLAKLFPQLSFRVGGHAIGGSQAFIIISALVFLPTVWLRSLKLLSYVSAGGVVASVVLVASVLWAATVDGVGFHQKGEVFRLNGVPTTVSIITFCYCGHSLFPTICSSMKDRTEFPK
;
A
#
# COMPACT_ATOMS: atom_id res chain seq x y z
N VAL A 1 -2.61 -5.49 2.99
CA VAL A 1 -1.34 -5.96 2.38
C VAL A 1 -0.16 -5.65 3.30
N GLY A 2 0.21 -4.38 3.50
CA GLY A 2 1.39 -4.03 4.31
C GLY A 2 1.46 -4.68 5.70
N ILE A 3 0.36 -4.67 6.46
CA ILE A 3 0.30 -5.28 7.81
C ILE A 3 0.64 -6.78 7.80
N LEU A 4 0.23 -7.52 6.75
CA LEU A 4 0.48 -8.95 6.64
C LEU A 4 1.88 -9.26 6.08
N SER A 5 2.46 -8.33 5.33
CA SER A 5 3.79 -8.46 4.75
C SER A 5 4.90 -8.14 5.77
N ILE A 6 4.61 -7.38 6.83
CA ILE A 6 5.59 -7.05 7.90
C ILE A 6 6.15 -8.33 8.58
N PRO A 7 5.34 -9.29 9.06
CA PRO A 7 5.86 -10.54 9.62
C PRO A 7 6.76 -11.31 8.64
N TYR A 8 6.42 -11.30 7.35
CA TYR A 8 7.25 -11.91 6.31
C TYR A 8 8.59 -11.18 6.12
N ALA A 9 8.58 -9.84 6.12
CA ALA A 9 9.81 -9.03 6.10
C ALA A 9 10.70 -9.26 7.34
N LEU A 10 10.11 -9.48 8.52
CA LEU A 10 10.86 -9.87 9.72
C LEU A 10 11.46 -11.28 9.58
N SER A 11 10.72 -12.22 9.00
CA SER A 11 11.22 -13.58 8.75
C SER A 11 12.42 -13.57 7.79
N GLU A 12 12.37 -12.74 6.75
CA GLU A 12 13.43 -12.63 5.74
C GLU A 12 14.67 -11.86 6.24
N GLY A 13 14.50 -10.72 6.94
CA GLY A 13 15.61 -9.85 7.36
C GLY A 13 16.13 -10.09 8.78
N GLY A 14 15.38 -10.81 9.62
CA GLY A 14 15.71 -11.04 11.03
C GLY A 14 15.24 -9.90 11.95
N TRP A 15 15.70 -9.93 13.21
CA TRP A 15 15.26 -8.95 14.22
C TRP A 15 15.70 -7.51 13.92
N VAL A 16 16.79 -7.30 13.19
CA VAL A 16 17.23 -5.96 12.74
C VAL A 16 16.18 -5.27 11.87
N SER A 17 15.30 -6.03 11.20
CA SER A 17 14.17 -5.47 10.44
C SER A 17 13.24 -4.60 11.29
N LEU A 18 13.12 -4.86 12.61
CA LEU A 18 12.34 -4.01 13.51
C LEU A 18 12.95 -2.62 13.70
N ILE A 19 14.28 -2.54 13.80
CA ILE A 19 14.99 -1.26 13.90
C ILE A 19 14.77 -0.46 12.61
N PHE A 20 14.87 -1.14 11.46
CA PHE A 20 14.61 -0.53 10.16
C PHE A 20 13.16 -0.05 10.03
N LEU A 21 12.18 -0.83 10.50
CA LEU A 21 10.77 -0.45 10.55
C LEU A 21 10.57 0.87 11.32
N VAL A 22 11.13 0.97 12.53
CA VAL A 22 11.03 2.17 13.37
C VAL A 22 11.74 3.37 12.73
N LEU A 23 12.90 3.14 12.10
CA LEU A 23 13.63 4.20 11.39
C LEU A 23 12.81 4.77 10.24
N VAL A 24 12.25 3.91 9.38
CA VAL A 24 11.41 4.34 8.25
C VAL A 24 10.17 5.05 8.77
N ALA A 25 9.53 4.54 9.84
CA ALA A 25 8.41 5.22 10.48
C ALA A 25 8.78 6.63 10.94
N ALA A 26 9.91 6.80 11.63
CA ALA A 26 10.38 8.09 12.12
C ALA A 26 10.66 9.06 10.96
N VAL A 27 11.28 8.59 9.88
CA VAL A 27 11.52 9.38 8.66
C VAL A 27 10.20 9.81 8.04
N CYS A 28 9.24 8.90 7.84
CA CYS A 28 7.93 9.20 7.26
C CYS A 28 7.11 10.18 8.14
N CYS A 29 7.17 10.03 9.46
CA CYS A 29 6.55 11.00 10.38
C CYS A 29 7.19 12.38 10.24
N TYR A 30 8.52 12.45 10.22
CA TYR A 30 9.25 13.71 10.10
C TYR A 30 8.95 14.40 8.75
N THR A 31 9.03 13.67 7.63
CA THR A 31 8.73 14.22 6.31
C THR A 31 7.25 14.60 6.18
N GLY A 32 6.33 13.87 6.82
CA GLY A 32 4.91 14.22 6.87
C GLY A 32 4.65 15.54 7.60
N ILE A 33 5.31 15.75 8.74
CA ILE A 33 5.25 17.02 9.49
C ILE A 33 5.84 18.16 8.66
N LEU A 34 6.98 17.94 8.00
CA LEU A 34 7.60 18.94 7.15
C LEU A 34 6.68 19.34 5.99
N LEU A 35 6.07 18.34 5.33
CA LEU A 35 5.14 18.55 4.23
C LEU A 35 3.91 19.34 4.68
N LYS A 36 3.35 19.01 5.85
CA LYS A 36 2.27 19.80 6.48
C LYS A 36 2.69 21.25 6.67
N ARG A 37 3.86 21.51 7.25
CA ARG A 37 4.38 22.89 7.45
C ARG A 37 4.54 23.63 6.12
N CYS A 38 5.01 22.96 5.06
CA CYS A 38 5.10 23.56 3.73
C CYS A 38 3.72 23.96 3.18
N MET A 39 2.69 23.14 3.40
CA MET A 39 1.32 23.44 2.97
C MET A 39 0.66 24.56 3.80
N GLU A 40 1.02 24.69 5.08
CA GLU A 40 0.52 25.76 5.95
C GLU A 40 1.22 27.11 5.71
N ALA A 41 2.42 27.10 5.10
CA ALA A 41 3.20 28.31 4.84
C ALA A 41 2.58 29.23 3.78
N ASP A 42 1.82 28.69 2.83
CA ASP A 42 1.15 29.45 1.77
C ASP A 42 -0.26 28.90 1.50
N PRO A 43 -1.33 29.71 1.63
CA PRO A 43 -2.71 29.31 1.33
C PRO A 43 -2.95 28.80 -0.10
N GLN A 44 -2.07 29.14 -1.05
CA GLN A 44 -2.12 28.68 -2.44
C GLN A 44 -1.65 27.23 -2.59
N VAL A 45 -0.86 26.71 -1.65
CA VAL A 45 -0.33 25.34 -1.68
C VAL A 45 -1.38 24.37 -1.14
N ARG A 46 -2.00 23.60 -2.02
CA ARG A 46 -3.08 22.65 -1.66
C ARG A 46 -2.72 21.21 -1.90
N THR A 47 -1.80 20.95 -2.81
CA THR A 47 -1.37 19.62 -3.22
C THR A 47 0.14 19.48 -3.10
N TYR A 48 0.62 18.24 -3.11
CA TYR A 48 2.07 18.01 -3.10
C TYR A 48 2.75 18.58 -4.36
N GLN A 49 2.03 18.63 -5.48
CA GLN A 49 2.51 19.21 -6.73
C GLN A 49 2.73 20.73 -6.61
N ASP A 50 1.88 21.42 -5.85
CA ASP A 50 1.99 22.87 -5.60
C ASP A 50 3.23 23.20 -4.76
N VAL A 51 3.63 22.32 -3.84
CA VAL A 51 4.89 22.45 -3.10
C VAL A 51 6.08 22.45 -4.06
N GLY A 52 6.06 21.58 -5.07
CA GLY A 52 7.09 21.54 -6.11
C GLY A 52 7.09 22.77 -7.01
N ASP A 53 5.90 23.30 -7.31
CA ASP A 53 5.76 24.54 -8.10
C ASP A 53 6.31 25.74 -7.34
N LEU A 54 6.02 25.84 -6.04
CA LEU A 54 6.51 26.93 -5.20
C LEU A 54 8.03 26.88 -5.03
N ALA A 55 8.61 25.68 -4.88
CA ALA A 55 10.05 25.52 -4.64
C ALA A 55 10.91 25.59 -5.91
N PHE A 56 10.44 25.03 -7.03
CA PHE A 56 11.24 24.86 -8.26
C PHE A 56 10.52 25.33 -9.54
N GLY A 57 9.38 26.01 -9.41
CA GLY A 57 8.55 26.43 -10.52
C GLY A 57 7.90 25.26 -11.26
N THR A 58 7.43 25.53 -12.47
CA THR A 58 6.67 24.58 -13.30
C THR A 58 7.40 23.26 -13.55
N LYS A 59 8.74 23.28 -13.60
CA LYS A 59 9.54 22.06 -13.74
C LYS A 59 9.38 21.14 -12.53
N GLY A 60 9.45 21.70 -11.31
CA GLY A 60 9.23 20.95 -10.07
C GLY A 60 7.83 20.36 -10.00
N ARG A 61 6.82 21.14 -10.38
CA ARG A 61 5.43 20.68 -10.46
C ARG A 61 5.29 19.46 -11.37
N ILE A 62 5.84 19.52 -12.59
CA ILE A 62 5.76 18.41 -13.55
C ILE A 62 6.50 17.18 -13.01
N THR A 63 7.69 17.35 -12.43
CA THR A 63 8.46 16.23 -11.87
C THR A 63 7.71 15.54 -10.73
N ILE A 64 7.20 16.27 -9.74
CA ILE A 64 6.43 15.68 -8.63
C ILE A 64 5.17 14.99 -9.16
N SER A 65 4.48 15.62 -10.11
CA SER A 65 3.31 15.03 -10.74
C SER A 65 3.63 13.67 -11.38
N ALA A 66 4.72 13.60 -12.15
CA ALA A 66 5.14 12.39 -12.83
C ALA A 66 5.44 11.26 -11.83
N PHE A 67 6.18 11.54 -10.75
CA PHE A 67 6.45 10.55 -9.71
C PHE A 67 5.20 10.08 -9.00
N LEU A 68 4.28 10.98 -8.63
CA LEU A 68 3.02 10.61 -7.97
C LEU A 68 2.13 9.75 -8.86
N PHE A 69 2.00 10.09 -10.14
CA PHE A 69 1.21 9.28 -11.08
C PHE A 69 1.85 7.92 -11.32
N LEU A 70 3.18 7.87 -11.44
CA LEU A 70 3.90 6.61 -11.58
C LEU A 70 3.74 5.73 -10.33
N GLU A 71 3.87 6.32 -9.14
CA GLU A 71 3.66 5.63 -7.86
C GLU A 71 2.24 5.05 -7.76
N LEU A 72 1.21 5.87 -8.01
CA LEU A 72 -0.19 5.42 -8.01
C LEU A 72 -0.44 4.30 -9.02
N PHE A 73 0.15 4.40 -10.22
CA PHE A 73 0.05 3.36 -11.24
C PHE A 73 0.71 2.05 -10.79
N LEU A 74 1.94 2.10 -10.27
CA LEU A 74 2.66 0.93 -9.81
C LEU A 74 1.94 0.25 -8.64
N VAL A 75 1.42 1.02 -7.69
CA VAL A 75 0.62 0.51 -6.56
C VAL A 75 -0.66 -0.19 -7.05
N ALA A 76 -1.34 0.37 -8.06
CA ALA A 76 -2.52 -0.26 -8.64
C ALA A 76 -2.19 -1.59 -9.33
N VAL A 77 -1.09 -1.62 -10.09
CA VAL A 77 -0.60 -2.85 -10.74
C VAL A 77 -0.23 -3.91 -9.69
N GLU A 78 0.45 -3.52 -8.61
CA GLU A 78 0.80 -4.43 -7.52
C GLU A 78 -0.43 -5.06 -6.89
N PHE A 79 -1.48 -4.29 -6.60
CA PHE A 79 -2.72 -4.84 -6.04
C PHE A 79 -3.40 -5.83 -6.99
N LEU A 80 -3.43 -5.54 -8.29
CA LEU A 80 -3.99 -6.47 -9.29
C LEU A 80 -3.20 -7.78 -9.35
N ILE A 81 -1.87 -7.72 -9.34
CA ILE A 81 -1.01 -8.92 -9.32
C ILE A 81 -1.26 -9.72 -8.04
N LEU A 82 -1.26 -9.05 -6.89
CA LEU A 82 -1.45 -9.70 -5.60
C LEU A 82 -2.80 -10.40 -5.50
N GLU A 83 -3.86 -9.75 -5.98
CA GLU A 83 -5.19 -10.35 -6.02
C GLU A 83 -5.23 -11.55 -6.97
N GLY A 84 -4.66 -11.43 -8.17
CA GLY A 84 -4.58 -12.52 -9.12
C GLY A 84 -3.83 -13.73 -8.59
N ASP A 85 -2.70 -13.51 -7.92
CA ASP A 85 -1.92 -14.57 -7.26
C ASP A 85 -2.68 -15.20 -6.09
N ASN A 86 -3.40 -14.42 -5.30
CA ASN A 86 -4.22 -14.92 -4.20
C ASN A 86 -5.40 -15.76 -4.71
N LEU A 87 -6.09 -15.31 -5.74
CA LEU A 87 -7.18 -16.06 -6.38
C LEU A 87 -6.68 -17.35 -7.02
N ALA A 88 -5.53 -17.31 -7.69
CA ALA A 88 -4.91 -18.51 -8.25
C ALA A 88 -4.56 -19.56 -7.18
N LYS A 89 -4.13 -19.12 -5.99
CA LYS A 89 -3.87 -20.01 -4.85
C LYS A 89 -5.17 -20.58 -4.24
N LEU A 90 -6.26 -19.81 -4.21
CA LEU A 90 -7.57 -20.27 -3.72
C LEU A 90 -8.26 -21.23 -4.69
N PHE A 91 -8.05 -21.05 -5.99
CA PHE A 91 -8.69 -21.82 -7.05
C PHE A 91 -7.67 -22.49 -7.99
N PRO A 92 -6.80 -23.38 -7.47
CA PRO A 92 -5.72 -23.96 -8.26
C PRO A 92 -6.19 -24.87 -9.40
N GLN A 93 -7.46 -25.33 -9.34
CA GLN A 93 -8.06 -26.19 -10.37
C GLN A 93 -8.71 -25.41 -11.52
N LEU A 94 -8.87 -24.09 -11.40
CA LEU A 94 -9.43 -23.23 -12.44
C LEU A 94 -8.30 -22.74 -13.36
N SER A 95 -7.91 -23.57 -14.33
CA SER A 95 -7.05 -23.15 -15.43
C SER A 95 -7.90 -22.62 -16.60
N PHE A 96 -7.74 -21.34 -16.94
CA PHE A 96 -8.44 -20.75 -18.08
C PHE A 96 -7.68 -21.02 -19.39
N ARG A 97 -8.28 -21.81 -20.28
CA ARG A 97 -7.82 -21.96 -21.67
C ARG A 97 -8.59 -20.98 -22.54
N VAL A 98 -7.92 -19.98 -23.09
CA VAL A 98 -8.53 -19.01 -24.02
C VAL A 98 -7.87 -19.19 -25.39
N GLY A 99 -8.66 -19.54 -26.42
CA GLY A 99 -8.18 -19.61 -27.80
C GLY A 99 -7.09 -20.65 -28.09
N GLY A 100 -7.07 -21.78 -27.37
CA GLY A 100 -6.08 -22.86 -27.59
C GLY A 100 -4.73 -22.68 -26.90
N HIS A 101 -4.46 -21.51 -26.32
CA HIS A 101 -3.29 -21.27 -25.47
C HIS A 101 -3.68 -21.33 -23.98
N ALA A 102 -2.90 -22.07 -23.19
CA ALA A 102 -3.05 -22.11 -21.75
C ALA A 102 -2.48 -20.81 -21.16
N ILE A 103 -3.35 -19.90 -20.75
CA ILE A 103 -2.96 -18.74 -19.96
C ILE A 103 -2.72 -19.27 -18.54
N GLY A 104 -1.59 -18.90 -17.92
CA GLY A 104 -1.31 -19.31 -16.53
C GLY A 104 -2.42 -18.83 -15.60
N GLY A 105 -2.81 -19.65 -14.62
CA GLY A 105 -3.96 -19.36 -13.74
C GLY A 105 -3.92 -17.95 -13.14
N SER A 106 -2.76 -17.49 -12.67
CA SER A 106 -2.56 -16.14 -12.12
C SER A 106 -2.87 -15.03 -13.15
N GLN A 107 -2.39 -15.12 -14.38
CA GLN A 107 -2.61 -14.09 -15.41
C GLN A 107 -4.09 -13.95 -15.78
N ALA A 108 -4.83 -15.06 -15.82
CA ALA A 108 -6.26 -15.01 -16.07
C ALA A 108 -7.02 -14.31 -14.93
N PHE A 109 -6.68 -14.61 -13.67
CA PHE A 109 -7.28 -13.93 -12.52
C PHE A 109 -6.93 -12.44 -12.47
N ILE A 110 -5.70 -12.04 -12.83
CA ILE A 110 -5.32 -10.62 -12.95
C ILE A 110 -6.23 -9.90 -13.95
N ILE A 111 -6.45 -10.48 -15.13
CA ILE A 111 -7.30 -9.87 -16.18
C ILE A 111 -8.76 -9.80 -15.71
N ILE A 112 -9.27 -10.86 -15.08
CA ILE A 112 -10.64 -10.88 -14.56
C ILE A 112 -10.82 -9.82 -13.47
N SER A 113 -9.92 -9.76 -12.49
CA SER A 113 -9.95 -8.74 -11.44
C SER A 113 -9.88 -7.34 -12.03
N ALA A 114 -8.98 -7.08 -12.99
CA ALA A 114 -8.92 -5.79 -13.68
C ALA A 114 -10.25 -5.43 -14.35
N LEU A 115 -10.92 -6.37 -15.02
CA LEU A 115 -12.24 -6.16 -15.63
C LEU A 115 -13.34 -5.88 -14.59
N VAL A 116 -13.27 -6.50 -13.42
CA VAL A 116 -14.23 -6.29 -12.31
C VAL A 116 -14.00 -4.93 -11.64
N PHE A 117 -12.76 -4.48 -11.51
CA PHE A 117 -12.42 -3.17 -10.94
C PHE A 117 -12.58 -2.01 -11.92
N LEU A 118 -12.47 -2.23 -13.23
CA LEU A 118 -12.57 -1.18 -14.24
C LEU A 118 -13.85 -0.29 -14.10
N PRO A 119 -15.06 -0.85 -13.86
CA PRO A 119 -16.26 -0.05 -13.62
C PRO A 119 -16.16 0.84 -12.39
N THR A 120 -15.38 0.44 -11.38
CA THR A 120 -15.23 1.23 -10.15
C THR A 120 -14.48 2.53 -10.40
N VAL A 121 -13.61 2.59 -11.42
CA VAL A 121 -12.91 3.81 -11.85
C VAL A 121 -13.87 4.82 -12.50
N TRP A 122 -14.98 4.36 -13.07
CA TRP A 122 -16.01 5.22 -13.65
C TRP A 122 -17.05 5.72 -12.63
N LEU A 123 -17.01 5.22 -11.39
CA LEU A 123 -17.92 5.68 -10.33
C LEU A 123 -17.55 7.10 -9.90
N ARG A 124 -18.38 8.07 -10.29
CA ARG A 124 -18.22 9.49 -9.91
C ARG A 124 -18.60 9.81 -8.46
N SER A 125 -19.05 8.82 -7.68
CA SER A 125 -19.57 9.04 -6.32
C SER A 125 -18.57 8.62 -5.25
N LEU A 126 -17.96 9.62 -4.58
CA LEU A 126 -17.08 9.41 -3.42
C LEU A 126 -17.79 8.73 -2.23
N LYS A 127 -19.12 8.80 -2.15
CA LYS A 127 -19.90 8.17 -1.06
C LYS A 127 -19.85 6.64 -1.13
N LEU A 128 -20.00 6.07 -2.33
CA LEU A 128 -19.97 4.61 -2.51
C LEU A 128 -18.56 4.07 -2.21
N LEU A 129 -17.52 4.79 -2.64
CA LEU A 129 -16.14 4.45 -2.35
C LEU A 129 -15.84 4.45 -0.84
N SER A 130 -16.41 5.40 -0.08
CA SER A 130 -16.28 5.43 1.38
C SER A 130 -16.88 4.19 2.06
N TYR A 131 -18.08 3.76 1.64
CA TYR A 131 -18.68 2.51 2.17
C TYR A 131 -17.86 1.27 1.83
N VAL A 132 -17.35 1.17 0.60
CA VAL A 132 -16.47 0.06 0.18
C VAL A 132 -15.18 0.06 1.01
N SER A 133 -14.59 1.24 1.25
CA SER A 133 -13.42 1.40 2.11
C SER A 133 -13.69 0.94 3.55
N ALA A 134 -14.81 1.36 4.13
CA ALA A 134 -15.22 0.91 5.48
C ALA A 134 -15.37 -0.62 5.55
N GLY A 135 -15.97 -1.24 4.52
CA GLY A 135 -16.03 -2.70 4.39
C GLY A 135 -14.64 -3.35 4.33
N GLY A 136 -13.71 -2.75 3.58
CA GLY A 136 -12.32 -3.20 3.49
C GLY A 136 -11.58 -3.13 4.83
N VAL A 137 -11.84 -2.10 5.64
CA VAL A 137 -11.28 -1.98 7.00
C VAL A 137 -11.80 -3.12 7.89
N VAL A 138 -13.12 -3.35 7.90
CA VAL A 138 -13.71 -4.46 8.68
C VAL A 138 -13.15 -5.81 8.24
N ALA A 139 -13.08 -6.07 6.93
CA ALA A 139 -12.49 -7.29 6.39
C ALA A 139 -11.02 -7.46 6.81
N SER A 140 -10.24 -6.37 6.84
CA SER A 140 -8.85 -6.39 7.29
C SER A 140 -8.75 -6.73 8.78
N VAL A 141 -9.61 -6.18 9.63
CA VAL A 141 -9.67 -6.49 11.06
C VAL A 141 -10.01 -7.96 11.29
N VAL A 142 -11.04 -8.47 10.61
CA VAL A 142 -11.44 -9.88 10.68
C VAL A 142 -10.28 -10.78 10.28
N LEU A 143 -9.58 -10.46 9.19
CA LEU A 143 -8.45 -11.25 8.72
C LEU A 143 -7.30 -11.26 9.73
N VAL A 144 -6.96 -10.11 10.32
CA VAL A 144 -5.94 -10.04 11.39
C VAL A 144 -6.36 -10.88 12.60
N ALA A 145 -7.61 -10.79 13.03
CA ALA A 145 -8.14 -11.59 14.13
C ALA A 145 -8.07 -13.10 13.82
N SER A 146 -8.41 -13.52 12.61
CA SER A 146 -8.31 -14.92 12.17
C SER A 146 -6.87 -15.42 12.19
N VAL A 147 -5.90 -14.61 11.73
CA VAL A 147 -4.47 -14.97 11.78
C VAL A 147 -3.97 -15.10 13.21
N LEU A 148 -4.38 -14.18 14.10
CA LEU A 148 -4.03 -14.25 15.53
C LEU A 148 -4.64 -15.47 16.21
N TRP A 149 -5.89 -15.80 15.87
CA TRP A 149 -6.55 -17.01 16.37
C TRP A 149 -5.81 -18.26 15.93
N ALA A 150 -5.50 -18.40 14.65
CA ALA A 150 -4.75 -19.54 14.12
C ALA A 150 -3.36 -19.66 14.77
N ALA A 151 -2.69 -18.54 15.01
CA ALA A 151 -1.37 -18.53 15.65
C ALA A 151 -1.41 -18.96 17.13
N THR A 152 -2.46 -18.62 17.87
CA THR A 152 -2.54 -18.79 19.34
C THR A 152 -3.36 -19.99 19.79
N VAL A 153 -4.43 -20.33 19.07
CA VAL A 153 -5.40 -21.38 19.46
C VAL A 153 -5.18 -22.65 18.65
N ASP A 154 -5.00 -22.54 17.33
CA ASP A 154 -4.82 -23.71 16.45
C ASP A 154 -3.38 -24.28 16.48
N GLY A 155 -2.52 -23.72 17.34
CA GLY A 155 -1.19 -24.26 17.61
C GLY A 155 -0.20 -24.12 16.47
N VAL A 156 -0.50 -23.31 15.44
CA VAL A 156 0.38 -23.12 14.28
C VAL A 156 1.74 -22.53 14.71
N GLY A 157 1.75 -21.73 15.79
CA GLY A 157 2.89 -21.46 16.67
C GLY A 157 4.13 -20.78 16.04
N PHE A 158 4.82 -19.95 16.83
CA PHE A 158 6.10 -19.35 16.44
C PHE A 158 7.25 -20.35 16.60
N HIS A 159 7.49 -21.17 15.57
CA HIS A 159 8.53 -22.21 15.58
C HIS A 159 9.89 -21.73 15.02
N GLN A 160 10.03 -20.46 14.65
CA GLN A 160 11.26 -19.92 14.08
C GLN A 160 12.28 -19.58 15.17
N LYS A 161 13.48 -20.18 15.09
CA LYS A 161 14.66 -19.67 15.78
C LYS A 161 15.02 -18.33 15.13
N GLY A 162 14.81 -17.24 15.86
CA GLY A 162 15.05 -15.89 15.33
C GLY A 162 16.52 -15.67 15.03
N GLU A 163 16.87 -15.51 13.76
CA GLU A 163 18.19 -14.99 13.35
C GLU A 163 18.22 -13.47 13.57
N VAL A 164 19.33 -12.98 14.10
CA VAL A 164 19.48 -11.54 14.40
C VAL A 164 19.47 -10.72 13.11
N PHE A 165 20.16 -11.21 12.07
CA PHE A 165 20.30 -10.49 10.81
C PHE A 165 20.56 -11.45 9.63
N ARG A 166 19.84 -11.24 8.53
CA ARG A 166 20.04 -11.98 7.27
C ARG A 166 20.31 -11.02 6.12
N LEU A 167 21.56 -10.97 5.66
CA LEU A 167 21.98 -10.12 4.54
C LEU A 167 21.17 -10.39 3.25
N ASN A 168 20.90 -11.66 2.94
CA ASN A 168 20.19 -12.03 1.71
C ASN A 168 18.73 -11.54 1.68
N GLY A 169 18.10 -11.36 2.84
CA GLY A 169 16.72 -10.87 2.95
C GLY A 169 16.59 -9.36 3.08
N VAL A 170 17.71 -8.62 3.14
CA VAL A 170 17.71 -7.14 3.30
C VAL A 170 16.95 -6.45 2.17
N PRO A 171 17.19 -6.72 0.87
CA PRO A 171 16.48 -6.02 -0.20
C PRO A 171 14.96 -6.24 -0.16
N THR A 172 14.52 -7.47 0.14
CA THR A 172 13.11 -7.83 0.29
C THR A 172 12.48 -7.11 1.48
N THR A 173 13.18 -7.13 2.62
CA THR A 173 12.74 -6.48 3.87
C THR A 173 12.58 -4.98 3.69
N VAL A 174 13.59 -4.33 3.11
CA VAL A 174 13.61 -2.89 2.87
C VAL A 174 12.47 -2.49 1.95
N SER A 175 12.27 -3.22 0.85
CA SER A 175 11.19 -2.97 -0.11
C SER A 175 9.81 -3.07 0.55
N ILE A 176 9.55 -4.15 1.29
CA ILE A 176 8.25 -4.36 1.96
C ILE A 176 7.99 -3.31 3.03
N ILE A 177 8.97 -3.03 3.89
CA ILE A 177 8.82 -2.02 4.95
C ILE A 177 8.57 -0.64 4.34
N THR A 178 9.33 -0.25 3.31
CA THR A 178 9.15 1.06 2.65
C THR A 178 7.80 1.16 1.98
N PHE A 179 7.35 0.09 1.30
CA PHE A 179 6.02 0.01 0.71
C PHE A 179 4.90 0.18 1.74
N CYS A 180 5.04 -0.37 2.94
CA CYS A 180 4.05 -0.18 4.01
C CYS A 180 3.84 1.29 4.39
N TYR A 181 4.83 2.15 4.15
CA TYR A 181 4.77 3.58 4.41
C TYR A 181 4.54 4.44 3.14
N CYS A 182 4.28 3.85 1.98
CA CYS A 182 4.08 4.60 0.72
C CYS A 182 2.87 5.54 0.78
N GLY A 183 1.88 5.26 1.63
CA GLY A 183 0.72 6.14 1.86
C GLY A 183 1.09 7.55 2.35
N HIS A 184 2.32 7.76 2.79
CA HIS A 184 2.89 9.07 3.13
C HIS A 184 2.75 10.10 1.99
N SER A 185 2.92 9.69 0.73
CA SER A 185 2.85 10.59 -0.44
C SER A 185 1.44 11.11 -0.73
N LEU A 186 0.41 10.38 -0.29
CA LEU A 186 -1.01 10.69 -0.50
C LEU A 186 -1.58 11.63 0.56
N PHE A 187 -0.83 11.86 1.63
CA PHE A 187 -1.25 12.66 2.78
C PHE A 187 -1.75 14.06 2.39
N PRO A 188 -1.04 14.87 1.57
CA PRO A 188 -1.53 16.18 1.13
C PRO A 188 -2.86 16.11 0.39
N THR A 189 -3.00 15.12 -0.48
CA THR A 189 -4.19 14.93 -1.32
C THR A 189 -5.41 14.62 -0.45
N ILE A 190 -5.24 13.74 0.55
CA ILE A 190 -6.30 13.42 1.52
C ILE A 190 -6.66 14.68 2.32
N CYS A 191 -5.68 15.39 2.88
CA CYS A 191 -5.90 16.63 3.62
C CYS A 191 -6.64 17.69 2.82
N SER A 192 -6.28 17.84 1.55
CA SER A 192 -6.90 18.82 0.64
C SER A 192 -8.38 18.52 0.34
N SER A 193 -8.77 17.24 0.43
CA SER A 193 -10.09 16.71 0.12
C SER A 193 -11.04 16.71 1.33
N MET A 194 -10.53 16.91 2.56
CA MET A 194 -11.36 16.98 3.76
C MET A 194 -12.17 18.28 3.81
N LYS A 195 -13.40 18.19 4.33
CA LYS A 195 -14.30 19.32 4.52
C LYS A 195 -13.78 20.30 5.59
N ASP A 196 -13.12 19.78 6.62
CA ASP A 196 -12.41 20.56 7.64
C ASP A 196 -10.96 20.09 7.73
N ARG A 197 -10.02 20.99 7.44
CA ARG A 197 -8.58 20.70 7.44
C ARG A 197 -7.98 20.69 8.85
N THR A 198 -8.69 21.21 9.83
CA THR A 198 -8.24 21.32 11.23
C THR A 198 -8.47 20.04 12.03
N GLU A 199 -9.20 19.05 11.49
CA GLU A 199 -9.38 17.74 12.12
C GLU A 199 -8.18 16.81 11.97
N PHE A 200 -7.23 17.16 11.11
CA PHE A 200 -6.08 16.32 10.77
C PHE A 200 -4.98 16.15 11.84
N PRO A 201 -4.71 17.08 12.78
CA PRO A 201 -3.65 16.88 13.76
C PRO A 201 -4.04 15.89 14.89
N LYS A 202 -5.19 15.21 14.79
CA LYS A 202 -5.69 14.27 15.79
C LYS A 202 -5.32 12.83 15.49
#